data_AF-A0A6P0WUE3-F1
#
_entry.id   AF-A0A6P0WUE3-F1
#
_cell.length_a   1.000
_cell.length_b   1.000
_cell.length_c   1.000
_cell.angle_alpha   90.00
_cell.angle_beta   90.00
_cell.angle_gamma   90.00
#
_symmetry.space_group_name_H-M   'P 1'
#
loop_
_entity.id
_entity.type
_entity.pdbx_description
1 polymer ?
#
loop_
_entity_poly.entity_id
_entity_poly.type
_entity_poly.pdbx_seq_one_letter_code
_entity_poly.pdbx_strand_id
1 'polypeptide(L)' 'MTQLYYPLHSLREGNWFKLICGASFQHLPAVRNLTLAYALAGVDCIDVAADPAVIEMAQEALQVAGEL' A
#
# COMPACT_ATOMS: atom_id res chain seq x y z
N MET A 1 -8.04 3.89 19.30
CA MET A 1 -6.63 4.25 19.05
C MET A 1 -5.87 2.98 18.68
N THR A 2 -6.27 2.35 17.59
CA THR A 2 -5.90 0.99 17.23
C THR A 2 -5.44 1.02 15.77
N GLN A 3 -4.34 0.35 15.46
CA GLN A 3 -3.73 0.14 14.13
C GLN A 3 -2.64 1.11 13.62
N LEU A 4 -2.25 2.16 14.35
CA LEU A 4 -1.09 3.01 13.96
C LEU A 4 0.29 2.40 14.26
N TYR A 5 0.33 1.21 14.88
CA TYR A 5 1.57 0.60 15.40
C TYR A 5 2.17 -0.51 14.51
N TYR A 6 1.52 -0.91 13.42
CA TYR A 6 2.00 -2.05 12.62
C TYR A 6 3.35 -1.79 11.93
N PRO A 7 3.55 -0.71 11.15
CA PRO A 7 4.82 -0.55 10.42
C PRO A 7 6.04 -0.40 11.35
N LEU A 8 5.88 0.31 12.47
CA LEU A 8 6.97 0.48 13.45
C LEU A 8 7.28 -0.83 14.17
N HIS A 9 6.27 -1.65 14.44
CA HIS A 9 6.45 -2.98 15.03
C HIS A 9 7.16 -3.92 14.06
N SER A 10 6.69 -4.03 12.81
CA SER A 10 7.35 -4.82 11.75
C SER A 10 8.80 -4.39 11.55
N LEU A 11 9.09 -3.09 11.64
CA LEU A 11 10.45 -2.57 11.55
C LEU A 11 11.33 -3.00 12.73
N ARG A 12 10.81 -3.01 13.95
CA ARG A 12 11.54 -3.47 15.16
C ARG A 12 11.79 -4.97 15.15
N GLU A 13 10.85 -5.75 14.64
CA GLU A 13 10.95 -7.21 14.56
C GLU A 13 11.75 -7.70 13.34
N GLY A 14 12.12 -6.81 12.42
CA GLY A 14 12.89 -7.16 11.22
C GLY A 14 12.04 -7.79 10.11
N ASN A 15 10.72 -7.66 10.18
CA ASN A 15 9.76 -8.22 9.23
C ASN A 15 9.09 -7.16 8.35
N TRP A 16 9.59 -5.93 8.37
CA TRP A 16 9.00 -4.83 7.60
C TRP A 16 9.04 -5.13 6.10
N PHE A 17 7.90 -4.95 5.45
CA PHE A 17 7.74 -5.29 4.04
C PHE A 17 7.06 -4.16 3.26
N LYS A 18 7.66 -3.84 2.11
CA LYS A 18 7.23 -2.76 1.22
C LYS A 18 7.00 -3.26 -0.20
N LEU A 19 5.86 -2.86 -0.75
CA LEU A 19 5.57 -2.96 -2.18
C LEU A 19 6.11 -1.71 -2.90
N ILE A 20 6.91 -1.91 -3.95
CA ILE A 20 7.42 -0.84 -4.81
C ILE A 20 6.84 -1.00 -6.22
N CYS A 21 5.94 -0.10 -6.61
CA CYS A 21 5.34 -0.08 -7.95
C CYS A 21 6.20 0.67 -8.98
N GLY A 22 7.11 1.53 -8.53
CA GLY A 22 8.04 2.29 -9.38
C GLY A 22 7.55 3.70 -9.72
N ALA A 23 8.49 4.65 -9.76
CA ALA A 23 8.19 6.08 -9.88
C ALA A 23 7.55 6.49 -11.23
N SER A 24 7.74 5.70 -12.29
CA SER A 24 7.17 5.93 -13.62
C SER A 24 5.98 5.02 -13.95
N PHE A 25 5.51 4.21 -13.00
CA PHE A 25 4.44 3.24 -13.23
C PHE A 25 3.07 3.87 -12.99
N GLN A 26 2.38 4.22 -14.07
CA GLN A 26 1.08 4.92 -14.05
C GLN A 26 -0.11 4.06 -14.51
N HIS A 27 0.04 2.73 -14.53
CA HIS A 27 -1.04 1.84 -14.95
C HIS A 27 -2.08 1.66 -13.82
N LEU A 28 -3.08 2.53 -13.75
CA LEU A 28 -4.04 2.61 -12.63
C LEU A 28 -4.69 1.27 -12.25
N PRO A 29 -5.21 0.43 -13.17
CA PRO A 29 -5.81 -0.85 -12.78
C PRO A 29 -4.81 -1.81 -12.09
N ALA A 30 -3.53 -1.73 -12.45
CA ALA A 30 -2.50 -2.58 -11.87
C ALA A 30 -2.14 -2.07 -10.47
N VAL A 31 -2.00 -0.74 -10.31
CA VAL A 31 -1.80 -0.12 -8.99
C VAL A 31 -2.95 -0.47 -8.03
N ARG A 32 -4.19 -0.42 -8.50
CA ARG A 32 -5.37 -0.82 -7.71
C ARG A 32 -5.27 -2.26 -7.23
N ASN A 33 -5.04 -3.19 -8.16
CA ASN A 33 -5.01 -4.62 -7.86
C ASN A 33 -3.83 -4.99 -6.96
N LEU A 34 -2.65 -4.43 -7.22
CA LEU A 34 -1.47 -4.62 -6.38
C LEU A 34 -1.70 -4.05 -4.98
N THR A 35 -2.21 -2.82 -4.88
CA THR A 35 -2.48 -2.20 -3.58
C THR A 35 -3.47 -3.03 -2.76
N LEU A 36 -4.59 -3.46 -3.36
CA LEU A 36 -5.57 -4.30 -2.67
C LEU A 36 -4.96 -5.63 -2.20
N ALA A 37 -4.27 -6.36 -3.10
CA ALA A 37 -3.70 -7.65 -2.78
C ALA A 37 -2.65 -7.57 -1.66
N TYR A 38 -1.76 -6.56 -1.73
CA TYR A 38 -0.68 -6.42 -0.76
C TYR A 38 -1.14 -5.79 0.56
N ALA A 39 -2.15 -4.93 0.55
CA ALA A 39 -2.81 -4.47 1.77
C ALA A 39 -3.40 -5.64 2.56
N LEU A 40 -4.15 -6.53 1.89
CA LEU A 40 -4.70 -7.74 2.51
C LEU A 40 -3.60 -8.71 2.97
N ALA A 41 -2.44 -8.73 2.31
CA ALA A 41 -1.28 -9.52 2.71
C ALA A 41 -0.49 -8.92 3.89
N GLY A 42 -0.85 -7.74 4.38
CA GLY A 42 -0.18 -7.09 5.52
C GLY A 42 1.05 -6.27 5.15
N VAL A 43 1.08 -5.66 3.96
CA VAL A 43 2.16 -4.74 3.59
C VAL A 43 2.23 -3.54 4.54
N ASP A 44 3.43 -3.15 4.95
CA ASP A 44 3.64 -2.01 5.85
C ASP A 44 3.72 -0.67 5.10
N CYS A 45 4.11 -0.71 3.83
CA CYS A 45 4.29 0.48 2.99
C CYS A 45 4.05 0.16 1.50
N ILE A 46 3.33 1.04 0.82
CA ILE A 46 3.11 0.97 -0.63
C ILE A 46 3.71 2.23 -1.25
N ASP A 47 4.62 2.05 -2.19
CA ASP A 47 5.33 3.12 -2.91
C ASP A 47 4.92 3.12 -4.38
N VAL A 48 4.40 4.26 -4.81
CA VAL A 48 3.80 4.48 -6.13
C VAL A 48 4.36 5.76 -6.76
N ALA A 49 4.14 5.91 -8.06
CA ALA A 49 4.45 7.14 -8.78
C ALA A 49 3.77 8.36 -8.10
N ALA A 50 4.48 9.49 -8.04
CA ALA A 50 4.00 10.74 -7.45
C ALA A 50 2.95 11.49 -8.31
N ASP A 51 2.30 10.76 -9.22
CA ASP A 51 1.18 11.24 -10.01
C ASP A 51 -0.09 11.30 -9.11
N PRO A 52 -0.95 12.32 -9.22
CA PRO A 52 -2.17 12.38 -8.40
C PRO A 52 -3.13 11.20 -8.61
N ALA A 53 -3.32 10.74 -9.85
CA ALA A 53 -4.24 9.64 -10.17
C ALA A 53 -3.68 8.29 -9.69
N VAL A 54 -2.37 8.10 -9.91
CA VAL A 54 -1.43 7.46 -8.97
C VAL A 54 -1.92 7.14 -7.55
N ILE A 55 -1.77 8.19 -6.74
CA ILE A 55 -1.98 8.22 -5.30
C ILE A 55 -3.44 7.96 -4.96
N GLU A 56 -4.37 8.61 -5.66
CA GLU A 56 -5.82 8.45 -5.45
C GLU A 56 -6.22 6.98 -5.63
N MET A 57 -5.71 6.32 -6.67
CA MET A 57 -6.03 4.91 -6.92
C MET A 57 -5.51 3.98 -5.82
N ALA A 58 -4.31 4.25 -5.29
CA ALA A 58 -3.79 3.48 -4.16
C ALA A 58 -4.63 3.73 -2.88
N GLN A 59 -5.05 4.97 -2.63
CA GLN A 59 -5.87 5.33 -1.47
C GLN A 59 -7.25 4.66 -1.51
N GLU A 60 -7.93 4.66 -2.66
CA GLU A 60 -9.21 3.97 -2.83
C GLU A 60 -9.07 2.46 -2.59
N ALA A 61 -8.02 1.83 -3.13
CA ALA A 61 -7.79 0.41 -2.91
C ALA A 61 -7.48 0.07 -1.44
N LEU A 62 -6.78 0.95 -0.71
CA LEU A 62 -6.56 0.80 0.73
C LEU A 62 -7.86 0.91 1.53
N GLN A 63 -8.76 1.82 1.14
CA GLN A 63 -10.07 1.93 1.76
C GLN A 63 -10.88 0.63 1.58
N VAL A 64 -10.93 0.11 0.35
CA VAL A 64 -11.58 -1.18 0.06
C VAL A 64 -10.98 -2.31 0.89
N ALA A 65 -9.65 -2.37 1.01
CA ALA A 65 -8.99 -3.40 1.82
C ALA A 65 -9.36 -3.32 3.30
N GLY A 66 -9.61 -2.13 3.84
CA GLY A 66 -10.03 -1.94 5.24
C GLY A 66 -11.49 -2.30 5.53
N GLU A 67 -12.30 -2.50 4.48
CA GLU A 67 -13.71 -2.89 4.58
C GLU A 67 -13.92 -4.41 4.39
N LEU A 68 -12.88 -5.16 4.02
CA LEU A 68 -12.87 -6.62 3.85
C LEU A 68 -12.39 -7.36 5.09
#